data_AF-A0A919NEI1-F1
#
_entry.id   AF-A0A919NEI1-F1
#
_cell.length_a   1.000
_cell.length_b   1.000
_cell.length_c   1.000
_cell.angle_alpha   90.00
_cell.angle_beta   90.00
_cell.angle_gamma   90.00
#
_symmetry.space_group_name_H-M   'P 1'
#
loop_
_entity.id
_entity.type
_entity.pdbx_description
1 polymer ?
#
loop_
_entity_poly.entity_id
_entity_poly.type
_entity_poly.pdbx_seq_one_letter_code
_entity_poly.pdbx_strand_id
1 'polypeptide(L)'
;MTRTTLALPNDLPIESWSSIGDHLLSVSDSSSWWIGDWLVFGQEQYKDRYRRAIKGTALNYQTLRNYAWIARRFEPARRRARLTFQHHVEVAALPPHIQDHWFGLAEKFGWSKNELRKQIRDSESSSDTPIKPTELRVSLRLRQEHITRWEEAARRNNRSLIEWITEALDNATVALDH
;
A
#
# COMPACT_ATOMS: atom_id res chain seq x y z
N MET A 1 -37.03 2.92 11.29
CA MET A 1 -35.69 3.40 11.69
C MET A 1 -35.77 4.88 12.01
N THR A 2 -35.15 5.32 13.10
CA THR A 2 -34.84 6.74 13.35
C THR A 2 -33.32 6.93 13.25
N ARG A 3 -32.83 8.17 13.39
CA ARG A 3 -31.38 8.45 13.48
C ARG A 3 -30.67 7.65 14.59
N THR A 4 -31.39 7.26 15.64
CA THR A 4 -30.83 6.66 16.86
C THR A 4 -31.33 5.25 17.14
N THR A 5 -32.26 4.71 16.35
CA THR A 5 -32.89 3.43 16.64
C THR A 5 -33.19 2.62 15.38
N LEU A 6 -32.67 1.39 15.37
CA LEU A 6 -33.05 0.33 14.44
C LEU A 6 -34.05 -0.60 15.13
N ALA A 7 -35.31 -0.54 14.72
CA ALA A 7 -36.35 -1.47 15.17
C ALA A 7 -36.43 -2.65 14.20
N LEU A 8 -36.25 -3.87 14.72
CA LEU A 8 -36.31 -5.12 13.97
C LEU A 8 -37.48 -5.98 14.46
N PRO A 9 -38.13 -6.79 13.59
CA PRO A 9 -39.14 -7.77 14.00
C PRO A 9 -38.57 -8.79 15.00
N ASN A 10 -39.41 -9.24 15.94
CA ASN A 10 -39.00 -10.22 16.97
C ASN A 10 -38.73 -11.62 16.42
N ASP A 11 -39.28 -11.94 15.26
CA ASP A 11 -39.20 -13.22 14.55
C ASP A 11 -38.24 -13.19 13.36
N LEU A 12 -37.37 -12.16 13.30
CA LEU A 12 -36.43 -12.00 12.19
C LEU A 12 -35.44 -13.19 12.12
N PRO A 13 -35.36 -13.90 10.99
CA PRO A 13 -34.39 -14.99 10.82
C PRO A 13 -32.96 -14.49 10.93
N ILE A 14 -32.06 -15.35 11.46
CA ILE A 14 -30.65 -15.01 11.66
C ILE A 14 -29.95 -14.55 10.38
N GLU A 15 -30.25 -15.17 9.24
CA GLU A 15 -29.66 -14.79 7.94
C GLU A 15 -30.07 -13.38 7.52
N SER A 16 -31.34 -13.00 7.74
CA SER A 16 -31.82 -11.65 7.46
C SER A 16 -31.22 -10.64 8.42
N TRP A 17 -31.07 -10.99 9.71
CA TRP A 17 -30.40 -10.16 10.70
C TRP A 17 -28.94 -9.90 10.33
N SER A 18 -28.20 -10.95 9.94
CA SER A 18 -26.79 -10.85 9.51
C SER A 18 -26.66 -9.98 8.26
N SER A 19 -27.52 -10.18 7.26
CA SER A 19 -27.51 -9.37 6.04
C SER A 19 -27.76 -7.88 6.32
N ILE A 20 -28.67 -7.56 7.25
CA ILE A 20 -28.87 -6.16 7.69
C ILE A 20 -27.61 -5.61 8.34
N GLY A 21 -26.95 -6.40 9.21
CA GLY A 21 -25.67 -6.05 9.81
C GLY A 21 -24.60 -5.72 8.76
N ASP A 22 -24.45 -6.58 7.75
CA ASP A 22 -23.49 -6.41 6.66
C ASP A 22 -23.75 -5.12 5.87
N HIS A 23 -25.01 -4.81 5.56
CA HIS A 23 -25.37 -3.57 4.88
C HIS A 23 -25.07 -2.34 5.72
N LEU A 24 -25.38 -2.35 7.02
CA LEU A 24 -25.09 -1.24 7.93
C LEU A 24 -23.58 -0.97 8.02
N LEU A 25 -22.79 -2.03 8.15
CA LEU A 25 -21.33 -1.93 8.20
C LEU A 25 -20.76 -1.46 6.86
N SER A 26 -21.29 -1.95 5.73
CA SER A 26 -20.90 -1.51 4.39
C SER A 26 -21.17 -0.02 4.18
N VAL A 27 -22.34 0.48 4.61
CA VAL A 27 -22.67 1.91 4.53
C VAL A 27 -21.76 2.73 5.44
N SER A 28 -21.52 2.26 6.66
CA SER A 28 -20.63 2.92 7.62
C SER A 28 -19.20 3.02 7.06
N ASP A 29 -18.65 1.94 6.49
CA ASP A 29 -17.34 1.95 5.86
C ASP A 29 -17.29 2.87 4.63
N SER A 30 -18.28 2.75 3.74
CA SER A 30 -18.42 3.59 2.54
C SER A 30 -18.53 5.08 2.86
N SER A 31 -19.15 5.43 3.99
CA SER A 31 -19.28 6.83 4.41
C SER A 31 -17.93 7.51 4.61
N SER A 32 -16.89 6.75 5.02
CA SER A 32 -15.53 7.29 5.19
C SER A 32 -14.94 7.70 3.84
N TRP A 33 -15.18 6.90 2.79
CA TRP A 33 -14.81 7.25 1.42
C TRP A 33 -15.56 8.49 0.93
N TRP A 34 -16.88 8.51 1.07
CA TRP A 34 -17.70 9.64 0.59
C TRP A 34 -17.36 10.96 1.27
N ILE A 35 -17.09 10.94 2.59
CA ILE A 35 -16.64 12.13 3.32
C ILE A 35 -15.27 12.58 2.82
N GLY A 36 -14.36 11.63 2.55
CA GLY A 36 -13.05 11.92 1.96
C GLY A 36 -13.18 12.57 0.59
N ASP A 37 -13.98 11.99 -0.31
CA ASP A 37 -14.21 12.51 -1.67
C ASP A 37 -14.85 13.90 -1.65
N TRP A 38 -15.85 14.10 -0.80
CA TRP A 38 -16.50 15.40 -0.59
C TRP A 38 -15.51 16.48 -0.14
N LEU A 39 -14.59 16.14 0.78
CA LEU A 39 -13.55 17.06 1.25
C LEU A 39 -12.47 17.33 0.20
N VAL A 40 -12.12 16.33 -0.61
CA VAL A 40 -11.17 16.46 -1.73
C VAL A 40 -11.76 17.38 -2.80
N PHE A 41 -13.01 17.15 -3.21
CA PHE A 41 -13.72 18.03 -4.15
C PHE A 41 -13.76 19.48 -3.66
N GLY A 42 -14.07 19.69 -2.37
CA GLY A 42 -14.15 21.03 -1.79
C GLY A 42 -12.79 21.76 -1.68
N GLN A 43 -11.66 21.10 -1.93
CA GLN A 43 -10.33 21.66 -1.72
C GLN A 43 -10.06 22.90 -2.56
N GLU A 44 -10.44 22.89 -3.83
CA GLU A 44 -10.18 23.98 -4.77
C GLU A 44 -11.25 25.08 -4.67
N GLN A 45 -12.47 24.71 -4.31
CA GLN A 45 -13.63 25.60 -4.35
C GLN A 45 -13.89 26.33 -3.02
N TYR A 46 -13.51 25.74 -1.88
CA TYR A 46 -13.93 26.25 -0.57
C TYR A 46 -12.77 26.28 0.44
N LYS A 47 -12.24 27.50 0.69
CA LYS A 47 -11.13 27.74 1.64
C LYS A 47 -11.50 27.38 3.09
N ASP A 48 -12.77 27.48 3.46
CA ASP A 48 -13.31 27.24 4.80
C ASP A 48 -13.94 25.84 4.96
N ARG A 49 -13.72 24.91 4.02
CA ARG A 49 -14.35 23.57 4.00
C ARG A 49 -14.21 22.78 5.29
N TYR A 50 -13.03 22.77 5.93
CA TYR A 50 -12.83 22.00 7.16
C TYR A 50 -13.63 22.59 8.33
N ARG A 51 -13.74 23.92 8.41
CA ARG A 51 -14.57 24.57 9.42
C ARG A 51 -16.04 24.20 9.25
N ARG A 52 -16.53 24.15 8.01
CA ARG A 52 -17.90 23.73 7.69
C ARG A 52 -18.12 22.25 7.97
N ALA A 53 -17.17 21.40 7.57
CA ALA A 53 -17.23 19.96 7.79
C ALA A 53 -17.25 19.60 9.27
N ILE A 54 -16.40 20.21 10.11
CA ILE A 54 -16.41 19.97 11.56
C ILE A 54 -17.78 20.32 12.16
N LYS A 55 -18.35 21.47 11.77
CA LYS A 55 -19.69 21.88 12.22
C LYS A 55 -20.79 20.93 11.75
N GLY A 56 -20.67 20.36 10.54
CA GLY A 56 -21.69 19.51 9.93
C GLY A 56 -21.60 18.02 10.24
N THR A 57 -20.41 17.50 10.60
CA THR A 57 -20.15 16.05 10.65
C THR A 57 -19.92 15.48 12.05
N ALA A 58 -19.87 16.30 13.11
CA ALA A 58 -19.47 15.87 14.47
C ALA A 58 -18.10 15.16 14.54
N LEU A 59 -17.36 15.08 13.44
CA LEU A 59 -16.01 14.54 13.35
C LEU A 59 -14.98 15.63 13.64
N ASN A 60 -13.89 15.24 14.29
CA ASN A 60 -12.78 16.15 14.54
C ASN A 60 -11.96 16.40 13.26
N TYR A 61 -11.18 17.48 13.28
CA TYR A 61 -10.32 17.88 12.17
C TYR A 61 -9.37 16.77 11.71
N GLN A 62 -8.73 16.05 12.64
CA GLN A 62 -7.75 15.01 12.32
C GLN A 62 -8.38 13.85 11.54
N THR A 63 -9.59 13.46 11.91
CA THR A 63 -10.36 12.39 11.24
C THR A 63 -10.72 12.81 9.82
N LEU A 64 -11.26 14.02 9.65
CA LEU A 64 -11.61 14.58 8.35
C LEU A 64 -10.38 14.69 7.43
N ARG A 65 -9.26 15.18 7.98
CA ARG A 65 -7.99 15.28 7.24
C ARG A 65 -7.48 13.91 6.83
N ASN A 66 -7.58 12.90 7.71
CA ASN A 66 -7.22 11.53 7.38
C ASN A 66 -8.09 10.99 6.24
N TYR A 67 -9.41 11.17 6.30
CA TYR A 67 -10.32 10.70 5.26
C TYR A 67 -10.01 11.32 3.90
N ALA A 68 -9.82 12.63 3.85
CA ALA A 68 -9.42 13.33 2.63
C ALA A 68 -8.06 12.87 2.09
N TRP A 69 -7.10 12.59 2.98
CA TRP A 69 -5.79 12.10 2.58
C TRP A 69 -5.85 10.70 1.95
N ILE A 70 -6.60 9.78 2.56
CA ILE A 70 -6.81 8.42 2.04
C ILE A 70 -7.56 8.46 0.71
N ALA A 71 -8.66 9.21 0.63
CA ALA A 71 -9.45 9.35 -0.60
C ALA A 71 -8.62 9.84 -1.79
N ARG A 72 -7.70 10.79 -1.56
CA ARG A 72 -6.75 11.27 -2.58
C ARG A 72 -5.62 10.28 -2.89
N ARG A 73 -5.21 9.46 -1.91
CA ARG A 73 -4.16 8.45 -2.11
C ARG A 73 -4.64 7.28 -2.95
N PHE A 74 -5.92 6.94 -2.82
CA PHE A 74 -6.58 5.86 -3.55
C PHE A 74 -7.71 6.41 -4.41
N GLU A 75 -7.39 6.74 -5.66
CA GLU A 75 -8.40 7.04 -6.68
C GLU A 75 -9.42 5.90 -6.78
N PRO A 76 -10.68 6.16 -7.20
CA PRO A 76 -11.74 5.16 -7.23
C PRO A 76 -11.36 3.81 -7.86
N ALA A 77 -10.55 3.83 -8.92
CA ALA A 77 -10.05 2.61 -9.60
C ALA A 77 -9.09 1.76 -8.74
N ARG A 78 -8.46 2.32 -7.71
CA ARG A 78 -7.56 1.61 -6.79
C ARG A 78 -8.23 1.16 -5.50
N ARG A 79 -9.50 1.52 -5.27
CA ARG A 79 -10.25 1.12 -4.07
C ARG A 79 -10.76 -0.30 -4.26
N ARG A 80 -10.31 -1.24 -3.43
CA ARG A 80 -10.73 -2.64 -3.52
C ARG A 80 -12.02 -2.86 -2.74
N ALA A 81 -13.12 -3.14 -3.43
CA ALA A 81 -14.44 -3.30 -2.80
C ALA A 81 -14.52 -4.44 -1.77
N ARG A 82 -13.60 -5.41 -1.83
CA ARG A 82 -13.50 -6.51 -0.85
C ARG A 82 -12.74 -6.11 0.42
N LEU A 83 -12.13 -4.93 0.44
CA LEU A 83 -11.34 -4.41 1.55
C LEU A 83 -11.97 -3.13 2.10
N THR A 84 -12.03 -3.04 3.41
CA THR A 84 -12.60 -1.86 4.09
C THR A 84 -11.71 -0.63 3.94
N PHE A 85 -12.26 0.56 4.19
CA PHE A 85 -11.51 1.82 4.26
C PHE A 85 -10.28 1.70 5.17
N GLN A 86 -10.42 0.99 6.29
CA GLN A 86 -9.32 0.82 7.25
C GLN A 86 -8.15 -0.02 6.69
N HIS A 87 -8.39 -1.00 5.82
CA HIS A 87 -7.27 -1.70 5.16
C HIS A 87 -6.44 -0.74 4.32
N HIS A 88 -7.10 0.21 3.65
CA HIS A 88 -6.43 1.23 2.86
C HIS A 88 -5.64 2.18 3.75
N VAL A 89 -6.15 2.51 4.94
CA VAL A 89 -5.41 3.29 5.96
C VAL A 89 -4.08 2.62 6.33
N GLU A 90 -4.07 1.31 6.59
CA GLU A 90 -2.84 0.60 7.01
C GLU A 90 -1.72 0.68 5.98
N VAL A 91 -2.05 0.67 4.69
CA VAL A 91 -1.05 0.66 3.60
C VAL A 91 -0.84 2.03 2.95
N ALA A 92 -1.60 3.06 3.33
CA ALA A 92 -1.60 4.35 2.63
C ALA A 92 -0.22 5.02 2.54
N ALA A 93 0.61 4.84 3.58
CA ALA A 93 1.97 5.37 3.64
C ALA A 93 2.97 4.61 2.75
N LEU A 94 2.65 3.38 2.34
CA LEU A 94 3.55 2.53 1.55
C LEU A 94 3.58 2.97 0.07
N PRO A 95 4.63 2.59 -0.69
CA PRO A 95 4.66 2.76 -2.15
C PRO A 95 3.55 1.99 -2.87
N PRO A 96 3.04 2.46 -4.03
CA PRO A 96 1.91 1.83 -4.72
C PRO A 96 2.07 0.32 -4.99
N HIS A 97 3.24 -0.12 -5.44
CA HIS A 97 3.50 -1.54 -5.70
C HIS A 97 3.45 -2.40 -4.42
N ILE A 98 3.91 -1.86 -3.29
CA ILE A 98 3.83 -2.52 -1.98
C ILE A 98 2.39 -2.55 -1.47
N GLN A 99 1.61 -1.48 -1.69
CA GLN A 99 0.18 -1.48 -1.37
C GLN A 99 -0.56 -2.61 -2.11
N ASP A 100 -0.31 -2.75 -3.41
CA ASP A 100 -1.01 -3.74 -4.24
C ASP A 100 -0.65 -5.18 -3.84
N HIS A 101 0.61 -5.40 -3.44
CA HIS A 101 1.06 -6.65 -2.85
C HIS A 101 0.28 -6.99 -1.57
N TRP A 102 0.25 -6.06 -0.61
CA TRP A 102 -0.45 -6.26 0.67
C TRP A 102 -1.95 -6.43 0.52
N PHE A 103 -2.58 -5.68 -0.38
CA PHE A 103 -3.98 -5.87 -0.70
C PHE A 103 -4.24 -7.25 -1.29
N GLY A 104 -3.37 -7.75 -2.19
CA GLY A 104 -3.51 -9.09 -2.77
C GLY A 104 -3.44 -10.18 -1.71
N LEU A 105 -2.52 -10.05 -0.74
CA LEU A 105 -2.44 -10.97 0.39
C LEU A 105 -3.67 -10.87 1.31
N ALA A 106 -4.11 -9.66 1.64
CA ALA A 106 -5.27 -9.45 2.50
C ALA A 106 -6.55 -10.06 1.89
N GLU A 107 -6.78 -9.88 0.60
CA GLU A 107 -7.93 -10.48 -0.10
C GLU A 107 -7.81 -12.01 -0.20
N LYS A 108 -6.61 -12.52 -0.50
CA LYS A 108 -6.36 -13.96 -0.63
C LYS A 108 -6.58 -14.71 0.68
N PHE A 109 -6.12 -14.16 1.79
CA PHE A 109 -6.16 -14.81 3.10
C PHE A 109 -7.31 -14.31 3.99
N GLY A 110 -8.13 -13.38 3.50
CA GLY A 110 -9.26 -12.83 4.26
C GLY A 110 -8.83 -12.11 5.53
N TRP A 111 -7.68 -11.42 5.49
CA TRP A 111 -7.14 -10.76 6.68
C TRP A 111 -8.04 -9.62 7.15
N SER A 112 -8.14 -9.48 8.46
CA SER A 112 -8.67 -8.26 9.07
C SER A 112 -7.64 -7.14 9.01
N LYS A 113 -8.07 -5.88 9.21
CA LYS A 113 -7.16 -4.72 9.31
C LYS A 113 -6.04 -4.91 10.35
N ASN A 114 -6.36 -5.59 11.46
CA ASN A 114 -5.39 -5.81 12.54
C ASN A 114 -4.35 -6.85 12.13
N GLU A 115 -4.77 -7.90 11.41
CA GLU A 115 -3.85 -8.91 10.88
C GLU A 115 -2.98 -8.31 9.78
N LEU A 116 -3.56 -7.54 8.85
CA LEU A 116 -2.80 -6.82 7.84
C LEU A 116 -1.71 -5.92 8.47
N ARG A 117 -2.07 -5.11 9.47
CA ARG A 117 -1.11 -4.29 10.21
C ARG A 117 0.00 -5.12 10.85
N LYS A 118 -0.35 -6.26 11.44
CA LYS A 118 0.62 -7.16 12.06
C LYS A 118 1.61 -7.68 11.01
N GLN A 119 1.12 -8.19 9.90
CA GLN A 119 1.94 -8.75 8.81
C GLN A 119 2.88 -7.69 8.20
N ILE A 120 2.40 -6.45 8.03
CA ILE A 120 3.24 -5.33 7.57
C ILE A 120 4.41 -5.10 8.55
N ARG A 121 4.13 -4.99 9.85
CA ARG A 121 5.19 -4.78 10.86
C ARG A 121 6.16 -5.95 10.95
N ASP A 122 5.65 -7.18 10.84
CA ASP A 122 6.49 -8.38 10.90
C ASP A 122 7.43 -8.42 9.67
N SER A 123 6.96 -7.95 8.51
CA SER A 123 7.80 -7.78 7.32
C SER A 123 8.86 -6.69 7.49
N GLU A 124 8.51 -5.57 8.15
CA GLU A 124 9.44 -4.50 8.47
C GLU A 124 10.52 -5.00 9.42
N SER A 125 10.15 -5.74 10.48
CA SER A 125 11.12 -6.32 11.42
C SER A 125 12.02 -7.40 10.82
N SER A 126 11.54 -8.10 9.78
CA SER A 126 12.34 -9.04 9.00
C SER A 126 13.29 -8.30 8.05
N SER A 127 12.88 -7.13 7.54
CA SER A 127 13.71 -6.20 6.76
C SER A 127 14.59 -5.26 7.59
N ASP A 128 14.41 -5.25 8.91
CA ASP A 128 15.23 -4.53 9.89
C ASP A 128 16.45 -5.37 10.32
N THR A 129 16.67 -6.51 9.64
CA THR A 129 18.06 -6.88 9.36
C THR A 129 18.57 -5.78 8.44
N PRO A 130 19.48 -4.88 8.87
CA PRO A 130 20.08 -3.92 7.94
C PRO A 130 20.52 -4.73 6.72
N ILE A 131 20.22 -4.25 5.51
CA ILE A 131 20.84 -4.77 4.30
C ILE A 131 22.34 -4.53 4.47
N LYS A 132 22.99 -5.41 5.22
CA LYS A 132 24.43 -5.55 5.23
C LYS A 132 24.71 -5.94 3.79
N PRO A 133 25.57 -5.21 3.08
CA PRO A 133 26.06 -5.68 1.79
C PRO A 133 26.47 -7.13 1.99
N THR A 134 25.73 -8.05 1.36
CA THR A 134 26.08 -9.46 1.43
C THR A 134 27.34 -9.59 0.59
N GLU A 135 28.49 -9.75 1.26
CA GLU A 135 29.78 -9.89 0.58
C GLU A 135 29.78 -11.23 -0.15
N LEU A 136 29.39 -11.20 -1.42
CA LEU A 136 29.40 -12.38 -2.29
C LEU A 136 30.80 -12.53 -2.87
N ARG A 137 31.63 -13.38 -2.25
CA ARG A 137 32.98 -13.69 -2.75
C ARG A 137 32.90 -14.69 -3.90
N VAL A 138 33.02 -14.20 -5.13
CA VAL A 138 33.21 -15.05 -6.31
C VAL A 138 34.70 -15.31 -6.49
N SER A 139 35.12 -16.58 -6.43
CA SER A 139 36.47 -16.99 -6.81
C SER A 139 36.44 -17.61 -8.21
N LEU A 140 36.97 -16.88 -9.19
CA LEU A 140 37.06 -17.34 -10.58
C LEU A 140 38.50 -17.80 -10.86
N ARG A 141 38.68 -19.02 -11.36
CA ARG A 141 39.96 -19.47 -11.93
C ARG A 141 39.99 -19.11 -13.40
N LEU A 142 40.56 -17.95 -13.71
CA LEU A 142 40.69 -17.44 -15.08
C LEU A 142 42.12 -17.57 -15.57
N ARG A 143 42.29 -17.75 -16.88
CA ARG A 143 43.60 -17.62 -17.53
C ARG A 143 44.03 -16.16 -17.52
N GLN A 144 45.33 -15.88 -17.36
CA GLN A 144 45.88 -14.52 -17.27
C GLN A 144 45.45 -13.63 -18.44
N GLU A 145 45.35 -14.19 -19.65
CA GLU A 145 44.89 -13.49 -20.86
C GLU A 145 43.49 -12.90 -20.73
N HIS A 146 42.57 -13.56 -20.03
CA HIS A 146 41.22 -13.05 -19.82
C HIS A 146 41.21 -11.87 -18.84
N ILE A 147 42.05 -11.93 -17.79
CA ILE A 147 42.17 -10.87 -16.79
C ILE A 147 42.70 -9.59 -17.47
N THR A 148 43.79 -9.69 -18.23
CA THR A 148 44.37 -8.55 -18.94
C THR A 148 43.37 -7.92 -19.91
N ARG A 149 42.64 -8.75 -20.67
CA ARG A 149 41.63 -8.26 -21.61
C ARG A 149 40.48 -7.52 -20.92
N TRP A 150 40.00 -8.03 -19.77
CA TRP A 150 38.92 -7.38 -19.02
C TRP A 150 39.38 -6.11 -18.32
N GLU A 151 40.60 -6.08 -17.77
CA GLU A 151 41.17 -4.85 -17.20
C GLU A 151 41.36 -3.76 -18.25
N GLU A 152 41.82 -4.11 -19.46
CA GLU A 152 41.92 -3.15 -20.56
C GLU A 152 40.55 -2.64 -21.01
N ALA A 153 39.55 -3.52 -21.10
CA ALA A 153 38.18 -3.14 -21.45
C ALA A 153 37.55 -2.22 -20.38
N ALA A 154 37.74 -2.52 -19.10
CA ALA A 154 37.28 -1.69 -17.98
C ALA A 154 37.97 -0.31 -18.00
N ARG A 155 39.29 -0.28 -18.23
CA ARG A 155 40.07 0.96 -18.32
C ARG A 155 39.64 1.84 -19.50
N ARG A 156 39.33 1.25 -20.66
CA ARG A 156 38.78 1.99 -21.81
C ARG A 156 37.43 2.63 -21.51
N ASN A 157 36.65 2.04 -20.59
CA ASN A 157 35.38 2.59 -20.11
C ASN A 157 35.52 3.44 -18.85
N ASN A 158 36.75 3.74 -18.42
CA ASN A 158 37.08 4.55 -17.26
C ASN A 158 36.48 4.02 -15.94
N ARG A 159 36.39 2.69 -15.82
CA ARG A 159 35.81 1.96 -14.67
C ARG A 159 36.79 0.96 -14.08
N SER A 160 36.57 0.56 -12.83
CA SER A 160 37.26 -0.59 -12.24
C SER A 160 36.77 -1.90 -12.84
N LEU A 161 37.60 -2.96 -12.76
CA LEU A 161 37.22 -4.29 -13.23
C LEU A 161 35.95 -4.82 -12.54
N ILE A 162 35.77 -4.52 -11.25
CA ILE A 162 34.60 -4.95 -10.47
C ILE A 162 33.34 -4.26 -11.00
N GLU A 163 33.38 -2.93 -11.17
CA GLU A 163 32.23 -2.18 -11.70
C GLU A 163 31.86 -2.62 -13.13
N TRP A 164 32.86 -2.92 -13.95
CA TRP A 164 32.65 -3.40 -15.31
C TRP A 164 32.01 -4.79 -15.35
N ILE A 165 32.41 -5.71 -14.46
CA ILE A 165 31.80 -7.04 -14.34
C ILE A 165 30.36 -6.93 -13.81
N THR A 166 30.11 -6.09 -12.80
CA THR A 166 28.77 -5.88 -12.26
C THR A 166 27.82 -5.34 -13.33
N GLU A 167 28.25 -4.33 -14.08
CA GLU A 167 27.45 -3.77 -15.18
C GLU A 167 27.20 -4.77 -16.31
N ALA A 168 28.18 -5.61 -16.65
CA ALA A 168 27.99 -6.66 -17.65
C ALA A 168 26.95 -7.70 -17.20
N LEU A 169 26.91 -8.03 -15.90
CA LEU A 169 25.90 -8.91 -15.32
C LEU A 169 24.52 -8.24 -15.30
N ASP A 170 24.44 -6.96 -14.93
CA ASP A 170 23.18 -6.20 -14.92
C ASP A 170 22.61 -6.02 -16.33
N ASN A 171 23.44 -5.80 -17.34
CA ASN A 171 22.97 -5.72 -18.73
C ASN A 171 22.50 -7.09 -19.25
N ALA A 172 23.10 -8.19 -18.79
CA ALA A 172 22.68 -9.54 -19.17
C ALA A 172 21.33 -9.93 -18.55
N THR A 173 21.00 -9.45 -17.34
CA THR A 173 19.67 -9.67 -16.74
C THR A 173 18.59 -8.89 -17.46
N VAL A 174 18.86 -7.62 -17.81
CA VAL A 174 17.94 -6.79 -18.61
C VAL A 174 17.65 -7.41 -20.00
N ALA A 175 18.64 -8.06 -20.60
CA ALA A 175 18.48 -8.73 -21.90
C ALA A 175 17.68 -10.05 -21.84
N LEU A 176 17.49 -10.65 -20.65
CA LEU A 176 16.70 -11.87 -20.46
C LEU A 176 15.23 -11.59 -20.16
N ASP A 177 14.89 -10.36 -19.78
CA ASP A 177 13.53 -9.89 -19.47
C ASP A 177 12.78 -9.33 -20.71
N HIS A 178 13.36 -9.48 -21.91
CA HIS A 178 12.80 -9.12 -23.22
C HIS A 178 12.72 -10.32 -24.15
#